data_AF-A0A957TM64-F1
#
_entry.id   AF-A0A957TM64-F1
#
_cell.length_a   1.000
_cell.length_b   1.000
_cell.length_c   1.000
_cell.angle_alpha   90.00
_cell.angle_beta   90.00
_cell.angle_gamma   90.00
#
_symmetry.space_group_name_H-M   'P 1'
#
loop_
_entity.id
_entity.type
_entity.pdbx_description
1 polymer ?
#
loop_
_entity_poly.entity_id
_entity_poly.type
_entity_poly.pdbx_seq_one_letter_code
_entity_poly.pdbx_strand_id
1 'polypeptide(L)'
;AGDEGEPFGGVAQQLVQQGLPAVIAMQFPISDRAAIELTRAFYSSLAAGNPVDAALTTARGDVYAQESVMEWGTPVLFMRSANGRLWSPGAQG
;
A
#
# COMPACT_ATOMS: atom_id res chain seq x y z
N ALA A 1 11.10 3.14 -28.65
CA ALA A 1 10.28 4.25 -28.11
C ALA A 1 10.25 4.07 -26.61
N GLY A 2 10.75 5.04 -25.86
CA GLY A 2 10.95 4.95 -24.41
C GLY A 2 9.64 4.97 -23.66
N ASP A 3 9.55 4.11 -22.66
CA ASP A 3 8.43 3.95 -21.75
C ASP A 3 8.38 5.15 -20.78
N GLU A 4 7.49 6.10 -21.04
CA GLU A 4 7.20 7.22 -20.13
C GLU A 4 6.05 6.88 -19.14
N GLY A 5 5.73 5.58 -19.00
CA GLY A 5 4.73 5.05 -18.08
C GLY A 5 5.36 4.39 -16.85
N GLU A 6 5.31 5.10 -15.72
CA GLU A 6 5.42 4.56 -14.36
C GLU A 6 6.77 3.90 -13.94
N PRO A 7 7.76 4.70 -13.49
CA PRO A 7 9.03 4.16 -12.97
C PRO A 7 8.87 3.21 -11.78
N PHE A 8 7.75 3.27 -11.04
CA PHE A 8 7.51 2.44 -9.86
C PHE A 8 6.71 1.17 -10.13
N GLY A 9 5.92 1.12 -11.22
CA GLY A 9 5.19 -0.08 -11.64
C GLY A 9 6.16 -1.22 -11.94
N GLY A 10 7.25 -0.91 -12.66
CA GLY A 10 8.32 -1.88 -12.95
C GLY A 10 9.03 -2.37 -11.69
N VAL A 11 9.43 -1.48 -10.78
CA VAL A 11 10.17 -1.86 -9.57
C VAL A 11 9.31 -2.68 -8.62
N ALA A 12 8.08 -2.25 -8.34
CA ALA A 12 7.19 -2.97 -7.43
C ALA A 12 6.84 -4.37 -7.96
N GLN A 13 6.59 -4.48 -9.27
CA GLN A 13 6.33 -5.76 -9.90
C GLN A 13 7.55 -6.70 -9.84
N GLN A 14 8.77 -6.18 -10.02
CA GLN A 14 9.99 -6.98 -9.87
C GLN A 14 10.18 -7.45 -8.43
N LEU A 15 9.96 -6.59 -7.44
CA LEU A 15 10.11 -6.94 -6.02
C LEU A 15 9.15 -8.05 -5.58
N VAL A 16 7.89 -8.01 -6.04
CA VAL A 16 6.93 -9.09 -5.77
C VAL A 16 7.35 -10.39 -6.47
N GLN A 17 7.90 -10.32 -7.69
CA GLN A 17 8.46 -11.49 -8.39
C GLN A 17 9.69 -12.09 -7.68
N GLN A 18 10.50 -11.26 -7.03
CA GLN A 18 11.67 -11.68 -6.22
C GLN A 18 11.28 -12.25 -4.85
N GLY A 19 9.98 -12.34 -4.53
CA GLY A 19 9.49 -13.03 -3.34
C GLY A 19 9.01 -12.12 -2.23
N LEU A 20 8.99 -10.79 -2.40
CA LEU A 20 8.28 -9.94 -1.45
C LEU A 20 6.78 -10.25 -1.47
N PRO A 21 6.13 -10.45 -0.31
CA PRO A 21 4.73 -10.86 -0.25
C PRO A 21 3.77 -9.75 -0.73
N ALA A 22 4.14 -8.49 -0.50
CA ALA A 22 3.40 -7.30 -0.93
C ALA A 22 4.33 -6.08 -1.03
N VAL A 23 4.03 -5.16 -1.95
CA VAL A 23 4.69 -3.87 -2.16
C VAL A 23 3.62 -2.82 -2.40
N ILE A 24 3.72 -1.69 -1.70
CA ILE A 24 2.93 -0.48 -2.00
C ILE A 24 3.83 0.50 -2.75
N ALA A 25 3.38 0.92 -3.93
CA ALA A 25 4.05 1.92 -4.76
C ALA A 25 3.18 3.18 -4.87
N MET A 26 3.80 4.31 -5.22
CA MET A 26 3.10 5.58 -5.46
C MET A 26 3.14 5.85 -6.97
N GLN A 27 1.98 5.81 -7.64
CA GLN A 27 1.89 6.05 -9.09
C GLN A 27 1.90 7.55 -9.46
N PHE A 28 1.58 8.42 -8.48
CA PHE A 28 1.65 9.87 -8.60
C PHE A 28 2.37 10.48 -7.37
N PRO A 29 2.79 11.75 -7.42
CA PRO A 29 3.19 12.47 -6.21
C PRO A 29 2.03 12.51 -5.20
N ILE A 30 2.38 12.45 -3.92
CA ILE A 30 1.46 12.63 -2.80
C ILE A 30 2.01 13.74 -1.89
N SER A 31 1.14 14.57 -1.37
CA SER A 31 1.46 15.61 -0.40
C SER A 31 1.91 14.99 0.92
N ASP A 32 2.78 15.70 1.67
CA ASP A 32 3.23 15.24 2.98
C ASP A 32 2.06 14.98 3.93
N ARG A 33 1.04 15.83 3.88
CA ARG A 33 -0.18 15.67 4.68
C ARG A 33 -0.88 14.35 4.35
N ALA A 34 -1.17 14.10 3.08
CA ALA A 34 -1.84 12.87 2.68
C ALA A 34 -0.97 11.62 2.95
N ALA A 35 0.35 11.70 2.80
CA ALA A 35 1.27 10.61 3.13
C ALA A 35 1.29 10.28 4.63
N ILE A 36 1.29 11.29 5.51
CA ILE A 36 1.22 11.11 6.96
C ILE A 36 -0.08 10.41 7.36
N GLU A 37 -1.20 10.84 6.80
CA GLU A 37 -2.51 10.29 7.13
C GLU A 37 -2.67 8.87 6.59
N LEU A 38 -2.25 8.64 5.34
CA LEU A 38 -2.20 7.31 4.75
C LEU A 38 -1.37 6.34 5.60
N THR A 39 -0.14 6.72 5.96
CA THR A 39 0.76 5.84 6.71
C THR A 39 0.25 5.60 8.13
N ARG A 40 -0.32 6.62 8.79
CA ARG A 40 -0.96 6.47 10.11
C ARG A 40 -2.07 5.43 10.07
N ALA A 41 -3.02 5.58 9.16
CA ALA A 41 -4.17 4.67 9.04
C ALA A 41 -3.73 3.26 8.61
N PHE A 42 -2.84 3.18 7.62
CA PHE A 42 -2.31 1.93 7.09
C PHE A 42 -1.58 1.12 8.17
N TYR A 43 -0.58 1.71 8.83
CA TYR A 43 0.21 1.00 9.83
C TYR A 43 -0.61 0.67 11.08
N SER A 44 -1.58 1.50 11.46
CA SER A 44 -2.49 1.19 12.56
C SER A 44 -3.35 -0.04 12.24
N SER A 45 -3.94 -0.09 11.05
CA SER A 45 -4.75 -1.24 10.61
C SER A 45 -3.91 -2.51 10.45
N LEU A 46 -2.71 -2.37 9.90
CA LEU A 46 -1.78 -3.48 9.71
C LEU A 46 -1.29 -4.05 11.05
N ALA A 47 -0.95 -3.18 12.02
CA ALA A 47 -0.57 -3.58 13.36
C ALA A 47 -1.72 -4.25 14.14
N ALA A 48 -2.97 -3.93 13.81
CA ALA A 48 -4.14 -4.62 14.35
C ALA A 48 -4.35 -6.03 13.74
N GLY A 49 -3.48 -6.47 12.83
CA GLY A 49 -3.52 -7.81 12.23
C GLY A 49 -4.47 -7.92 11.03
N ASN A 50 -4.89 -6.80 10.45
CA ASN A 50 -5.69 -6.79 9.24
C ASN A 50 -4.85 -7.19 8.01
N PRO A 51 -5.46 -7.81 6.99
CA PRO A 51 -4.83 -8.02 5.70
C PRO A 51 -4.31 -6.71 5.09
N VAL A 52 -3.20 -6.78 4.36
CA VAL A 52 -2.52 -5.60 3.78
C VAL A 52 -3.39 -4.81 2.80
N ASP A 53 -4.25 -5.49 2.05
CA ASP A 53 -5.23 -4.91 1.14
C ASP A 53 -6.35 -4.20 1.89
N ALA A 54 -6.84 -4.79 2.99
CA ALA A 54 -7.82 -4.16 3.86
C ALA A 54 -7.22 -2.92 4.55
N ALA A 55 -5.99 -3.01 5.05
CA ALA A 55 -5.27 -1.90 5.66
C ALA A 55 -5.09 -0.73 4.67
N LEU A 56 -4.74 -1.02 3.42
CA LEU A 56 -4.63 0.01 2.38
C LEU A 56 -6.00 0.61 2.04
N THR A 57 -7.05 -0.20 1.98
CA THR A 57 -8.42 0.28 1.70
C THR A 57 -8.90 1.23 2.79
N THR A 58 -8.66 0.91 4.07
CA THR A 58 -8.95 1.82 5.18
C THR A 58 -8.18 3.14 5.04
N ALA A 59 -6.87 3.07 4.77
CA ALA A 59 -6.04 4.26 4.63
C ALA A 59 -6.48 5.16 3.47
N ARG A 60 -6.90 4.58 2.33
CA ARG A 60 -7.48 5.33 1.22
C ARG A 60 -8.77 6.05 1.62
N GLY A 61 -9.61 5.42 2.43
CA GLY A 61 -10.82 6.04 2.98
C GLY A 61 -10.52 7.27 3.82
N ASP A 62 -9.50 7.20 4.69
CA ASP A 62 -9.10 8.32 5.54
C ASP A 62 -8.52 9.49 4.73
N VAL A 63 -7.71 9.21 3.70
CA VAL A 63 -7.21 10.25 2.78
C VAL A 63 -8.36 10.90 1.99
N TYR A 64 -9.32 10.09 1.52
CA TYR A 64 -10.50 10.58 0.81
C TYR A 64 -11.37 11.50 1.69
N ALA A 65 -11.54 11.15 2.97
CA ALA A 65 -12.33 11.92 3.92
C ALA A 65 -11.76 13.31 4.24
N GLN A 66 -10.47 13.56 3.97
CA GLN A 66 -9.81 14.85 4.22
C GLN A 66 -9.89 15.82 3.02
N GLU A 67 -10.88 15.66 2.13
CA GLU A 67 -11.11 16.49 0.94
C GLU A 67 -9.92 16.59 -0.03
N SER A 68 -8.93 15.68 0.09
CA SER A 68 -7.85 15.50 -0.89
C SER A 68 -8.31 14.55 -1.99
N VAL A 69 -9.32 14.98 -2.76
CA VAL A 69 -10.16 14.15 -3.64
C VAL A 69 -9.38 13.36 -4.72
N MET A 70 -8.11 13.68 -4.98
CA MET A 70 -7.29 12.98 -5.97
C MET A 70 -6.14 12.13 -5.42
N GLU A 71 -5.70 12.32 -4.16
CA GLU A 71 -4.49 11.66 -3.66
C GLU A 71 -4.74 10.26 -3.10
N TRP A 72 -5.98 9.93 -2.76
CA TRP A 72 -6.35 8.61 -2.25
C TRP A 72 -6.05 7.48 -3.25
N GLY A 73 -6.03 7.78 -4.55
CA GLY A 73 -5.75 6.82 -5.63
C GLY A 73 -4.26 6.64 -5.92
N THR A 74 -3.39 7.50 -5.40
CA THR A 74 -1.93 7.44 -5.57
C THR A 74 -1.26 6.14 -5.09
N PRO A 75 -1.57 5.58 -3.92
CA PRO A 75 -0.96 4.34 -3.47
C PRO A 75 -1.52 3.14 -4.25
N VAL A 76 -0.67 2.28 -4.79
CA VAL A 76 -1.02 1.05 -5.52
C VAL A 76 -0.40 -0.16 -4.83
N LEU A 77 -1.19 -1.21 -4.60
CA LEU A 77 -0.74 -2.46 -3.99
C LEU A 77 -0.43 -3.51 -5.05
N PHE A 78 0.79 -4.00 -5.04
CA PHE A 78 1.23 -5.20 -5.75
C PHE A 78 1.41 -6.30 -4.72
N MET A 79 0.79 -7.46 -4.92
CA MET A 79 0.95 -8.58 -3.97
C MET A 79 0.89 -9.93 -4.66
N ARG A 80 1.56 -10.91 -4.07
CA ARG A 80 1.39 -12.34 -4.42
C ARG A 80 0.81 -13.18 -3.30
N SER A 81 0.64 -12.61 -2.11
CA SER A 81 0.00 -13.30 -0.98
C SER A 81 -1.46 -13.60 -1.32
N ALA A 82 -1.90 -14.84 -1.11
CA ALA A 82 -3.26 -15.27 -1.45
C ALA A 82 -4.33 -14.65 -0.54
N ASN A 83 -3.98 -14.23 0.67
CA ASN A 83 -4.93 -13.76 1.69
C ASN A 83 -4.57 -12.40 2.30
N GLY A 84 -3.55 -11.72 1.75
CA GLY A 84 -3.09 -10.41 2.24
C GLY A 84 -2.49 -10.41 3.65
N ARG A 85 -2.40 -11.56 4.34
CA ARG A 85 -1.79 -11.64 5.67
C ARG A 85 -0.28 -11.77 5.51
N LEU A 86 0.45 -10.76 5.99
CA LEU A 86 1.91 -10.72 5.90
C LEU A 86 2.58 -11.49 7.04
N TRP A 87 1.90 -11.61 8.18
CA TRP A 87 2.37 -12.36 9.34
C TRP A 87 1.34 -13.41 9.71
N SER A 88 1.83 -14.63 9.94
CA SER A 88 1.13 -15.58 10.80
C SER A 88 1.36 -15.10 12.24
N PRO A 89 0.34 -15.09 13.12
CA PRO A 89 0.61 -15.06 14.54
C PRO A 89 1.53 -16.26 14.80
N GLY A 90 2.80 -16.00 15.11
CA GLY A 90 3.67 -17.06 15.58
C GLY A 90 2.98 -17.73 16.76
N ALA A 91 3.08 -19.05 16.86
CA ALA A 91 2.73 -19.75 18.09
C ALA A 91 3.43 -18.99 19.24
N GLN A 92 2.63 -18.24 20.00
CA GLN A 92 3.09 -17.62 21.22
C GLN A 92 3.20 -18.79 22.20
N GLY A 93 4.42 -19.32 22.32
CA GLY A 93 4.78 -20.22 23.41
C GLY A 93 4.81 -19.48 24.73
#